data_AF-A0A1S1Y175-F1
#
_entry.id   AF-A0A1S1Y175-F1
#
_cell.length_a   1.000
_cell.length_b   1.000
_cell.length_c   1.000
_cell.angle_alpha   90.00
_cell.angle_beta   90.00
_cell.angle_gamma   90.00
#
_symmetry.space_group_name_H-M   'P 1'
#
loop_
_entity.id
_entity.type
_entity.pdbx_description
1 polymer ?
#
loop_
_entity_poly.entity_id
_entity_poly.type
_entity_poly.pdbx_seq_one_letter_code
_entity_poly.pdbx_strand_id
1 'polypeptide(L)'
;MRAAVGLLLLVLTTAARADFAAEAIAANCTICHPREDGDAGMPALADQSAEKLRQSLLDFKYDRKTATLMNRIAKGYSDTELAVVADYLGKR
;
A
#
# COMPACT_ATOMS: atom_id res chain seq x y z
N MET A 1 21.23 44.83 -16.84
CA MET A 1 21.87 43.66 -16.19
C MET A 1 21.32 43.53 -14.78
N ARG A 2 20.58 42.44 -14.49
CA ARG A 2 20.12 41.90 -13.18
C ARG A 2 18.91 40.99 -13.48
N ALA A 3 19.20 39.83 -14.07
CA ALA A 3 19.31 38.54 -13.38
C ALA A 3 17.91 37.96 -13.09
N ALA A 4 17.41 37.24 -14.09
CA ALA A 4 16.30 36.31 -13.97
C ALA A 4 16.73 35.16 -13.03
N VAL A 5 16.28 35.21 -11.78
CA VAL A 5 16.42 34.12 -10.81
C VAL A 5 15.08 34.02 -10.11
N GLY A 6 14.30 32.99 -10.42
CA GLY A 6 13.04 32.77 -9.70
C GLY A 6 12.01 31.93 -10.43
N LEU A 7 12.38 30.78 -10.97
CA LEU A 7 11.38 29.76 -11.31
C LEU A 7 12.01 28.36 -11.34
N LEU A 8 12.41 27.84 -10.17
CA LEU A 8 12.88 26.45 -10.08
C LEU A 8 12.59 25.80 -8.72
N LEU A 9 11.33 25.82 -8.26
CA LEU A 9 10.93 25.10 -7.04
C LEU A 9 9.51 24.51 -7.15
N LEU A 10 9.24 23.65 -8.14
CA LEU A 10 7.95 22.96 -8.22
C LEU A 10 8.02 21.47 -8.65
N VAL A 11 9.07 20.74 -8.27
CA VAL A 11 9.21 19.31 -8.65
C VAL A 11 9.32 18.38 -7.43
N LEU A 12 9.10 18.85 -6.19
CA LEU A 12 9.27 18.02 -4.99
C LEU A 12 8.00 17.34 -4.46
N THR A 13 6.85 17.44 -5.12
CA THR A 13 5.55 17.11 -4.50
C THR A 13 5.03 15.69 -4.78
N THR A 14 5.55 14.97 -5.78
CA THR A 14 4.95 13.69 -6.20
C THR A 14 5.32 12.51 -5.30
N ALA A 15 6.60 12.36 -4.94
CA ALA A 15 7.08 11.26 -4.11
C ALA A 15 6.48 11.31 -2.69
N ALA A 16 6.58 12.47 -2.02
CA ALA A 16 6.02 12.65 -0.69
C ALA A 16 4.51 12.34 -0.63
N ARG A 17 3.75 12.73 -1.67
CA ARG A 17 2.31 12.45 -1.74
C ARG A 17 1.99 10.96 -1.88
N ALA A 18 2.83 10.20 -2.58
CA ALA A 18 2.68 8.74 -2.68
C ALA A 18 2.99 8.05 -1.35
N ASP A 19 4.02 8.48 -0.63
CA ASP A 19 4.35 7.95 0.70
C ASP A 19 3.23 8.20 1.72
N PHE A 20 2.68 9.42 1.77
CA PHE A 20 1.54 9.74 2.63
C PHE A 20 0.29 8.91 2.32
N ALA A 21 0.01 8.68 1.03
CA ALA A 21 -1.12 7.85 0.62
C ALA A 21 -0.89 6.38 1.01
N ALA A 22 0.32 5.87 0.82
CA ALA A 22 0.68 4.50 1.18
C ALA A 22 0.56 4.26 2.69
N GLU A 23 1.07 5.18 3.50
CA GLU A 23 0.99 5.12 4.96
C GLU A 23 -0.46 5.17 5.45
N ALA A 24 -1.28 6.07 4.89
CA ALA A 24 -2.69 6.16 5.24
C ALA A 24 -3.48 4.90 4.90
N ILE A 25 -3.21 4.28 3.75
CA ILE A 25 -3.84 3.00 3.38
C ILE A 25 -3.33 1.88 4.28
N ALA A 26 -2.03 1.82 4.54
CA ALA A 26 -1.41 0.82 5.39
C ALA A 26 -1.96 0.84 6.83
N ALA A 27 -2.24 2.03 7.36
CA ALA A 27 -2.87 2.18 8.67
C ALA A 27 -4.23 1.46 8.78
N ASN A 28 -5.00 1.42 7.69
CA ASN A 28 -6.27 0.67 7.65
C ASN A 28 -6.03 -0.85 7.67
N CYS A 29 -4.94 -1.34 7.07
CA CYS A 29 -4.60 -2.76 7.05
C CYS A 29 -4.25 -3.25 8.47
N THR A 30 -3.55 -2.41 9.24
CA THR A 30 -3.07 -2.75 10.58
C THR A 30 -4.12 -2.75 11.67
N ILE A 31 -5.36 -2.33 11.36
CA ILE A 31 -6.51 -2.45 12.28
C ILE A 31 -6.79 -3.93 12.59
N CYS A 32 -6.61 -4.77 11.59
CA CYS A 32 -6.87 -6.19 11.67
C CYS A 32 -5.55 -6.98 11.61
N HIS A 33 -4.70 -6.71 10.63
CA HIS A 33 -3.48 -7.49 10.43
C HIS A 33 -2.30 -6.91 11.22
N PRO A 34 -1.71 -7.66 12.17
CA PRO A 34 -0.57 -7.14 12.89
C PRO A 34 0.63 -6.98 11.95
N ARG A 35 1.53 -6.04 12.27
CA ARG A 35 2.76 -5.86 11.47
C ARG A 35 3.66 -7.08 11.60
N GLU A 36 3.83 -7.57 12.83
CA GLU A 36 4.63 -8.75 13.20
C GLU A 36 3.76 -9.73 14.00
N ASP A 37 4.18 -10.99 14.11
CA ASP A 37 3.55 -12.01 14.98
C ASP A 37 2.05 -12.28 14.72
N GLY A 38 1.68 -12.44 13.44
CA GLY A 38 0.31 -12.82 13.04
C GLY A 38 0.03 -14.32 13.11
N ASP A 39 -1.24 -14.68 12.93
CA ASP A 39 -1.69 -16.08 12.95
C ASP A 39 -2.34 -16.52 11.62
N ALA A 40 -2.85 -17.75 11.56
CA ALA A 40 -3.45 -18.29 10.35
C ALA A 40 -4.74 -17.58 9.90
N GLY A 41 -5.51 -17.02 10.84
CA GLY A 41 -6.71 -16.23 10.54
C GLY A 41 -6.36 -14.80 10.14
N MET A 42 -5.32 -14.24 10.78
CA MET A 42 -4.88 -12.87 10.59
C MET A 42 -3.35 -12.82 10.45
N PRO A 43 -2.83 -13.11 9.24
CA PRO A 43 -1.39 -13.20 9.03
C PRO A 43 -0.73 -11.83 9.17
N ALA A 44 0.52 -11.84 9.64
CA ALA A 44 1.33 -10.65 9.71
C ALA A 44 1.68 -10.15 8.31
N LEU A 45 1.67 -8.82 8.17
CA LEU A 45 1.96 -8.18 6.88
C LEU A 45 3.46 -8.17 6.56
N ALA A 46 4.33 -8.08 7.59
CA ALA A 46 5.78 -8.04 7.38
C ALA A 46 6.39 -9.38 6.93
N ASP A 47 5.67 -10.49 7.12
CA ASP A 47 6.10 -11.82 6.67
C ASP A 47 5.99 -12.00 5.14
N GLN A 48 5.30 -11.09 4.46
CA GLN A 48 5.07 -11.14 3.03
C GLN A 48 5.98 -10.16 2.29
N SER A 49 6.61 -10.62 1.21
CA SER A 49 7.24 -9.69 0.27
C SER A 49 6.18 -8.80 -0.38
N ALA A 50 6.56 -7.59 -0.78
CA ALA A 50 5.69 -6.67 -1.50
C ALA A 50 4.97 -7.35 -2.68
N GLU A 51 5.71 -8.15 -3.46
CA GLU A 51 5.14 -8.90 -4.58
C GLU A 51 4.06 -9.91 -4.15
N LYS A 52 4.32 -10.71 -3.11
CA LYS A 52 3.34 -11.70 -2.61
C LYS A 52 2.10 -11.03 -2.05
N LEU A 53 2.30 -9.92 -1.35
CA LEU A 53 1.21 -9.14 -0.77
C LEU A 53 0.35 -8.52 -1.87
N ARG A 54 0.98 -7.89 -2.87
CA ARG A 54 0.31 -7.33 -4.05
C ARG A 54 -0.50 -8.40 -4.78
N GLN A 55 0.10 -9.54 -5.08
CA GLN A 55 -0.58 -10.65 -5.76
C GLN A 55 -1.79 -11.13 -4.95
N SER A 56 -1.64 -11.33 -3.64
CA SER A 56 -2.74 -11.74 -2.76
C SER A 56 -3.88 -10.72 -2.75
N LEU A 57 -3.57 -9.41 -2.67
CA LEU A 57 -4.55 -8.34 -2.69
C LEU A 57 -5.34 -8.31 -4.00
N LEU A 58 -4.66 -8.49 -5.14
CA LEU A 58 -5.32 -8.58 -6.45
C LEU A 58 -6.15 -9.86 -6.56
N ASP A 59 -5.66 -10.99 -6.04
CA ASP A 59 -6.43 -12.23 -6.06
C ASP A 59 -7.71 -12.13 -5.22
N PHE A 60 -7.69 -11.42 -4.09
CA PHE A 60 -8.90 -11.12 -3.33
C PHE A 60 -9.82 -10.16 -4.08
N LYS A 61 -9.28 -9.09 -4.67
CA LYS A 61 -10.06 -8.10 -5.40
C LYS A 61 -10.85 -8.72 -6.56
N TYR A 62 -10.19 -9.61 -7.30
CA TYR A 62 -10.75 -10.26 -8.49
C TYR A 62 -11.34 -11.65 -8.20
N ASP A 63 -11.59 -11.98 -6.93
CA ASP A 63 -12.20 -13.24 -6.49
C ASP A 63 -11.48 -14.51 -6.98
N ARG A 64 -10.17 -14.42 -7.22
CA ARG A 64 -9.29 -15.58 -7.54
C ARG A 64 -8.87 -16.35 -6.28
N LYS A 65 -8.96 -15.69 -5.12
CA LYS A 65 -8.73 -16.28 -3.80
C LYS A 65 -9.90 -15.96 -2.89
N THR A 66 -10.38 -16.97 -2.17
CA THR A 66 -11.48 -16.83 -1.22
C THR A 66 -10.96 -16.36 0.14
N ALA A 67 -11.62 -15.36 0.73
CA ALA A 67 -11.48 -14.95 2.11
C ALA A 67 -12.83 -14.51 2.69
N THR A 68 -12.92 -14.47 4.01
CA THR A 68 -14.11 -14.02 4.73
C THR A 68 -14.39 -12.54 4.49
N LEU A 69 -13.36 -11.69 4.56
CA LEU A 69 -13.48 -10.23 4.45
C LEU A 69 -12.65 -9.64 3.31
N MET A 70 -11.47 -10.19 3.03
CA MET A 70 -10.50 -9.53 2.17
C MET A 70 -10.99 -9.29 0.74
N ASN A 71 -11.88 -10.14 0.19
CA ASN A 71 -12.50 -9.88 -1.11
C ASN A 71 -13.27 -8.55 -1.13
N ARG A 72 -14.02 -8.25 -0.06
CA ARG A 72 -14.76 -6.97 0.06
C ARG A 72 -13.83 -5.81 0.32
N ILE A 73 -12.82 -6.00 1.18
CA ILE A 73 -11.86 -4.94 1.53
C ILE A 73 -11.01 -4.55 0.32
N ALA A 74 -10.43 -5.52 -0.39
CA ALA A 74 -9.55 -5.28 -1.53
C ALA A 74 -10.26 -4.59 -2.71
N LYS A 75 -11.56 -4.85 -2.90
CA LYS A 75 -12.40 -4.17 -3.91
C LYS A 75 -12.60 -2.68 -3.63
N GLY A 76 -12.36 -2.22 -2.41
CA GLY A 76 -12.42 -0.80 -2.05
C GLY A 76 -11.25 0.03 -2.55
N TYR A 77 -10.19 -0.60 -3.05
CA TYR A 77 -8.97 0.06 -3.52
C TYR A 77 -8.75 -0.16 -5.01
N SER A 78 -8.13 0.80 -5.68
CA SER A 78 -7.62 0.66 -7.05
C SER A 78 -6.38 -0.26 -7.10
N ASP A 79 -6.06 -0.79 -8.27
CA ASP A 79 -4.89 -1.67 -8.45
C ASP A 79 -3.58 -0.91 -8.16
N THR A 80 -3.56 0.40 -8.43
CA THR A 80 -2.44 1.28 -8.12
C THR A 80 -2.29 1.48 -6.61
N GLU A 81 -3.39 1.72 -5.88
CA GLU A 81 -3.35 1.82 -4.41
C GLU A 81 -2.91 0.52 -3.75
N LEU A 82 -3.40 -0.62 -4.26
CA LEU A 82 -2.97 -1.94 -3.79
C LEU A 82 -1.48 -2.21 -4.06
N ALA A 83 -0.95 -1.76 -5.20
CA ALA A 83 0.48 -1.83 -5.48
C ALA A 83 1.31 -0.97 -4.52
N VAL A 84 0.89 0.29 -4.33
CA VAL A 84 1.58 1.26 -3.47
C VAL A 84 1.60 0.79 -2.01
N VAL A 85 0.47 0.31 -1.48
CA VAL A 85 0.42 -0.18 -0.10
C VAL A 85 1.19 -1.50 0.07
N ALA A 86 1.19 -2.37 -0.93
CA ALA A 86 1.96 -3.61 -0.88
C ALA A 86 3.47 -3.33 -0.84
N ASP A 87 3.94 -2.37 -1.64
CA ASP A 87 5.32 -1.90 -1.61
C ASP A 87 5.67 -1.27 -0.26
N TYR A 88 4.75 -0.52 0.34
CA TYR A 88 4.97 0.11 1.66
C TYR A 88 5.03 -0.91 2.79
N LEU A 89 4.11 -1.88 2.82
CA LEU A 89 4.01 -2.89 3.87
C LEU A 89 5.09 -3.97 3.74
N GLY A 90 5.49 -4.30 2.51
CA GLY A 90 6.51 -5.30 2.21
C GLY A 90 7.95 -4.77 2.23
N LYS A 91 8.16 -3.47 2.39
CA LYS A 91 9.47 -2.87 2.67
C LYS A 91 9.85 -3.16 4.11
N ARG A 92 10.97 -3.88 4.29
CA ARG A 92 11.71 -3.92 5.56
C ARG A 92 12.68 -2.75 5.63
#